data_AF-A0ABD5P0Q8-F1
#
_entry.id   AF-A0ABD5P0Q8-F1
#
_cell.length_a   1.000
_cell.length_b   1.000
_cell.length_c   1.000
_cell.angle_alpha   90.00
_cell.angle_beta   90.00
_cell.angle_gamma   90.00
#
_symmetry.space_group_name_H-M   'P 1'
#
loop_
_entity.id
_entity.type
_entity.pdbx_description
1 polymer ?
#
loop_
_entity_poly.entity_id
_entity_poly.type
_entity_poly.pdbx_seq_one_letter_code
_entity_poly.pdbx_strand_id
1 'polypeptide(L)'
;MTENTITGDDEIDQLLVDAIAENPKEVAALIHRVGLLNQLLDVTELASEALDDRLVVDLAATSATLGEAVDGIATEETVRLADAVGANADDLAAGLERVARLEADGDLETLVGVANAASLLSAAMDDDIVMSVGELGSSLGEIADTTADPDTVSGVTALLDGVGTAAATDAPPERLGPVGLLRALRDPDVQRGLGFLVAVARATGVNMQRQRTDEPTNDEKSQG
;
A
#
# COMPACT_ATOMS: atom_id res chain seq x y z
N MET A 1 52.17 -20.97 29.69
CA MET A 1 51.10 -21.51 30.55
C MET A 1 50.52 -20.36 31.34
N THR A 2 49.34 -19.89 30.95
CA THR A 2 48.28 -19.37 31.81
C THR A 2 47.04 -19.24 30.93
N GLU A 3 46.20 -20.27 30.98
CA GLU A 3 44.81 -20.22 30.53
C GLU A 3 44.10 -19.11 31.31
N ASN A 4 43.39 -18.22 30.61
CA ASN A 4 42.46 -17.29 31.22
C ASN A 4 41.05 -17.79 30.89
N THR A 5 40.55 -18.69 31.73
CA THR A 5 39.14 -19.09 31.74
C THR A 5 38.38 -17.94 32.37
N ILE A 6 37.91 -17.00 31.55
CA ILE A 6 36.89 -16.02 31.97
C ILE A 6 35.56 -16.77 31.90
N THR A 7 34.95 -16.95 33.06
CA THR A 7 33.73 -17.75 33.26
C THR A 7 32.53 -16.92 32.82
N GLY A 8 31.65 -17.46 31.98
CA GLY A 8 30.55 -16.70 31.35
C GLY A 8 29.55 -16.01 32.30
N ASP A 9 29.54 -16.36 33.59
CA ASP A 9 28.76 -15.65 34.61
C ASP A 9 29.26 -14.21 34.84
N ASP A 10 30.58 -14.00 34.86
CA ASP A 10 31.15 -12.66 35.08
C ASP A 10 30.81 -11.72 33.91
N GLU A 11 30.74 -12.26 32.68
CA GLU A 11 30.37 -11.50 31.49
C GLU A 11 28.88 -11.16 31.48
N ILE A 12 28.01 -12.09 31.90
CA ILE A 12 26.57 -11.84 32.05
C ILE A 12 26.31 -10.81 33.14
N ASP A 13 26.96 -10.94 34.30
CA ASP A 13 26.83 -9.99 35.40
C ASP A 13 27.27 -8.58 34.98
N GLN A 14 28.35 -8.48 34.20
CA GLN A 14 28.85 -7.21 33.70
C GLN A 14 27.89 -6.60 32.68
N LEU A 15 27.36 -7.40 31.75
CA LEU A 15 26.31 -6.97 30.82
C LEU A 15 25.03 -6.53 31.55
N LEU A 16 24.68 -7.21 32.65
CA LEU A 16 23.53 -6.85 33.47
C LEU A 16 23.76 -5.53 34.21
N VAL A 17 24.94 -5.35 34.80
CA VAL A 17 25.34 -4.12 35.48
C VAL A 17 25.31 -2.94 34.50
N ASP A 18 25.82 -3.13 33.28
CA ASP A 18 25.81 -2.12 32.23
C ASP A 18 24.37 -1.79 31.79
N ALA A 19 23.53 -2.80 31.57
CA ALA A 19 22.12 -2.60 31.20
C ALA A 19 21.31 -1.91 32.31
N ILE A 20 21.59 -2.21 33.58
CA ILE A 20 20.98 -1.56 34.75
C ILE A 20 21.45 -0.10 34.87
N ALA A 21 22.74 0.16 34.61
CA ALA A 21 23.31 1.51 34.64
C ALA A 21 22.72 2.38 33.54
N GLU A 22 22.45 1.79 32.36
CA GLU A 22 21.88 2.49 31.22
C GLU A 22 20.38 2.78 31.40
N ASN A 23 19.62 1.88 32.05
CA ASN A 23 18.16 2.00 32.19
C ASN A 23 17.61 1.74 33.62
N PRO A 24 18.04 2.50 34.64
CA PRO A 24 17.72 2.20 36.04
C PRO A 24 16.23 2.34 36.39
N LYS A 25 15.50 3.24 35.72
CA LYS A 25 14.07 3.47 35.97
C LYS A 25 13.21 2.32 35.47
N GLU A 26 13.57 1.74 34.32
CA GLU A 26 12.82 0.65 33.70
C GLU A 26 13.03 -0.65 34.49
N VAL A 27 14.26 -0.90 34.94
CA VAL A 27 14.57 -2.02 35.85
C VAL A 27 13.81 -1.89 37.17
N ALA A 28 13.75 -0.69 37.76
CA ALA A 28 12.97 -0.46 38.98
C ALA A 28 11.45 -0.70 38.78
N ALA A 29 10.91 -0.30 37.64
CA ALA A 29 9.51 -0.56 37.28
C ALA A 29 9.23 -2.06 37.11
N LEU A 30 10.17 -2.81 36.51
CA LEU A 30 10.07 -4.27 36.35
C LEU A 30 10.10 -4.98 37.71
N ILE A 31 11.02 -4.62 38.60
CA ILE A 31 11.10 -5.20 39.96
C ILE A 31 9.81 -4.90 40.73
N HIS A 32 9.27 -3.68 40.61
CA HIS A 32 7.99 -3.34 41.25
C HIS A 32 6.84 -4.21 40.70
N ARG A 33 6.80 -4.43 39.39
CA ARG A 33 5.78 -5.27 38.76
C ARG A 33 5.89 -6.74 39.16
N VAL A 34 7.10 -7.28 39.29
CA VAL A 34 7.33 -8.65 39.80
C VAL A 34 6.91 -8.76 41.26
N GLY A 35 7.17 -7.74 42.07
CA GLY A 35 6.70 -7.68 43.47
C GLY A 35 5.17 -7.68 43.60
N LEU A 36 4.46 -7.05 42.66
CA LEU A 36 2.99 -7.08 42.61
C LEU A 36 2.45 -8.47 42.21
N LEU A 37 3.15 -9.19 41.34
CA LEU A 37 2.75 -10.55 40.93
C LEU A 37 2.91 -11.57 42.08
N ASN A 38 3.97 -11.46 42.87
CA ASN A 38 4.12 -12.32 44.06
C ASN A 38 3.01 -12.09 45.09
N GLN A 39 2.54 -10.84 45.25
CA GLN A 39 1.38 -10.55 46.10
C GLN A 39 0.07 -11.16 45.59
N LEU A 40 -0.12 -11.28 44.28
CA LEU A 40 -1.29 -11.98 43.72
C LEU A 40 -1.22 -13.49 43.92
N LEU A 41 -0.03 -14.09 43.89
CA LEU A 41 0.15 -15.51 44.19
C LEU A 41 -0.19 -15.83 45.66
N ASP A 42 0.18 -14.97 46.60
CA ASP A 42 -0.18 -15.11 48.02
C ASP A 42 -1.71 -15.03 48.25
N VAL A 43 -2.43 -14.24 47.43
CA VAL A 43 -3.90 -14.13 47.50
C VAL A 43 -4.60 -15.34 46.86
N THR A 44 -3.96 -15.99 45.89
CA THR A 44 -4.54 -17.14 45.18
C THR A 44 -4.64 -18.38 46.07
N GLU A 45 -3.74 -18.54 47.05
CA GLU A 45 -3.80 -19.63 48.04
C GLU A 45 -5.01 -19.48 49.00
N LEU A 46 -5.43 -18.25 49.31
CA LEU A 46 -6.60 -17.98 50.17
C LEU A 46 -7.95 -18.02 49.42
N ALA A 47 -7.92 -17.96 48.08
CA ALA A 47 -9.13 -17.88 47.24
C ALA A 47 -9.75 -19.24 46.89
N SER A 48 -8.99 -20.34 47.01
CA SER A 48 -9.41 -21.66 46.52
C SER A 48 -10.58 -22.28 47.31
N GLU A 49 -10.79 -21.89 48.57
CA GLU A 49 -11.81 -22.54 49.43
C GLU A 49 -13.17 -21.81 49.42
N ALA A 50 -13.22 -20.57 48.91
CA ALA A 50 -14.45 -19.75 48.89
C ALA A 50 -15.13 -19.65 47.51
N LEU A 51 -14.53 -20.21 46.45
CA LEU A 51 -15.02 -20.08 45.07
C LEU A 51 -16.04 -21.16 44.69
N ASP A 52 -15.99 -22.37 45.24
CA ASP A 52 -16.84 -23.48 44.77
C ASP A 52 -18.33 -23.27 45.10
N ASP A 53 -18.68 -22.95 46.34
CA ASP A 53 -20.09 -22.87 46.76
C ASP A 53 -20.85 -21.71 46.09
N ARG A 54 -20.17 -20.59 45.82
CA ARG A 54 -20.79 -19.42 45.16
C ARG A 54 -20.92 -19.64 43.65
N LEU A 55 -19.92 -20.27 43.03
CA LEU A 55 -19.99 -20.62 41.61
C LEU A 55 -21.11 -21.63 41.33
N VAL A 56 -21.37 -22.59 42.23
CA VAL A 56 -22.47 -23.54 42.08
C VAL A 56 -23.85 -22.84 42.11
N VAL A 57 -24.03 -21.87 43.01
CA VAL A 57 -25.30 -21.11 43.11
C VAL A 57 -25.50 -20.21 41.90
N ASP A 58 -24.46 -19.51 41.44
CA ASP A 58 -24.53 -18.64 40.27
C ASP A 58 -24.71 -19.43 38.97
N LEU A 59 -24.09 -20.62 38.87
CA LEU A 59 -24.29 -21.55 37.75
C LEU A 59 -25.72 -22.11 37.73
N ALA A 60 -26.28 -22.46 38.89
CA ALA A 60 -27.67 -22.90 39.00
C ALA A 60 -28.65 -21.78 38.58
N ALA A 61 -28.42 -20.54 39.02
CA ALA A 61 -29.22 -19.39 38.63
C ALA A 61 -29.13 -19.10 37.11
N THR A 62 -27.92 -19.16 36.55
CA THR A 62 -27.67 -18.95 35.11
C THR A 62 -28.32 -20.05 34.27
N SER A 63 -28.29 -21.31 34.74
CA SER A 63 -28.93 -22.44 34.05
C SER A 63 -30.46 -22.33 34.02
N ALA A 64 -31.08 -21.80 35.10
CA ALA A 64 -32.52 -21.57 35.15
C ALA A 64 -32.94 -20.44 34.20
N THR A 65 -32.17 -19.35 34.14
CA THR A 65 -32.39 -18.26 33.17
C THR A 65 -32.14 -18.70 31.72
N LEU A 66 -31.15 -19.58 31.47
CA LEU A 66 -30.94 -20.18 30.15
C LEU A 66 -32.12 -21.07 29.75
N GLY A 67 -32.63 -21.91 30.67
CA GLY A 67 -33.76 -22.80 30.42
C GLY A 67 -35.06 -22.07 30.06
N GLU A 68 -35.28 -20.89 30.63
CA GLU A 68 -36.44 -20.03 30.30
C GLU A 68 -36.23 -19.23 28.99
N ALA A 69 -34.99 -18.95 28.60
CA ALA A 69 -34.64 -18.30 27.33
C ALA A 69 -34.66 -19.23 26.10
N VAL A 70 -34.59 -20.56 26.30
CA VAL A 70 -34.55 -21.56 25.21
C VAL A 70 -35.83 -21.53 24.34
N ASP A 71 -36.99 -21.27 24.92
CA ASP A 71 -38.26 -21.18 24.17
C ASP A 71 -38.30 -19.98 23.20
N GLY A 72 -37.52 -18.91 23.46
CA GLY A 72 -37.41 -17.74 22.58
C GLY A 72 -36.35 -17.86 21.48
N ILE A 73 -35.41 -18.80 21.61
CA ILE A 73 -34.31 -19.02 20.66
C ILE A 73 -34.65 -20.12 19.65
N ALA A 74 -35.53 -21.07 20.00
CA ALA A 74 -35.96 -22.17 19.14
C ALA A 74 -37.05 -21.78 18.10
N THR A 75 -36.98 -20.58 17.53
CA THR A 75 -37.89 -20.18 16.44
C THR A 75 -37.50 -20.87 15.12
N GLU A 76 -38.46 -21.11 14.23
CA GLU A 76 -38.20 -21.66 12.88
C GLU A 76 -37.20 -20.80 12.07
N GLU A 77 -37.10 -19.51 12.37
CA GLU A 77 -36.12 -18.60 11.76
C GLU A 77 -34.69 -18.92 12.25
N THR A 78 -34.52 -19.10 13.56
CA THR A 78 -33.22 -19.45 14.15
C THR A 78 -32.77 -20.84 13.72
N VAL A 79 -33.70 -21.80 13.60
CA VAL A 79 -33.40 -23.16 13.10
C VAL A 79 -32.94 -23.10 11.65
N ARG A 80 -33.62 -22.33 10.77
CA ARG A 80 -33.19 -22.14 9.38
C ARG A 80 -31.84 -21.43 9.27
N LEU A 81 -31.59 -20.44 10.12
CA LEU A 81 -30.29 -19.77 10.17
C LEU A 81 -29.19 -20.72 10.66
N ALA A 82 -29.46 -21.54 11.68
CA ALA A 82 -28.53 -22.55 12.17
C ALA A 82 -28.25 -23.63 11.12
N ASP A 83 -29.25 -24.08 10.37
CA ASP A 83 -29.08 -24.99 9.24
C ASP A 83 -28.25 -24.33 8.12
N ALA A 84 -28.50 -23.06 7.80
CA ALA A 84 -27.71 -22.33 6.80
C ALA A 84 -26.25 -22.13 7.26
N VAL A 85 -26.02 -21.72 8.51
CA VAL A 85 -24.67 -21.57 9.07
C VAL A 85 -23.97 -22.92 9.15
N GLY A 86 -24.66 -23.98 9.59
CA GLY A 86 -24.13 -25.34 9.66
C GLY A 86 -23.80 -25.91 8.28
N ALA A 87 -24.67 -25.73 7.29
CA ALA A 87 -24.43 -26.17 5.91
C ALA A 87 -23.24 -25.46 5.25
N ASN A 88 -22.88 -24.26 5.72
CA ASN A 88 -21.72 -23.50 5.23
C ASN A 88 -20.55 -23.49 6.24
N ALA A 89 -20.60 -24.30 7.31
CA ALA A 89 -19.65 -24.22 8.42
C ALA A 89 -18.20 -24.48 7.98
N ASP A 90 -18.00 -25.45 7.08
CA ASP A 90 -16.67 -25.78 6.55
C ASP A 90 -16.09 -24.64 5.71
N ASP A 91 -16.92 -23.99 4.88
CA ASP A 91 -16.52 -22.86 4.06
C ASP A 91 -16.24 -21.61 4.90
N LEU A 92 -17.06 -21.34 5.92
CA LEU A 92 -16.82 -20.26 6.89
C LEU A 92 -15.53 -20.50 7.67
N ALA A 93 -15.29 -21.72 8.15
CA ALA A 93 -14.07 -22.07 8.85
C ALA A 93 -12.84 -21.88 7.96
N ALA A 94 -12.90 -22.32 6.70
CA ALA A 94 -11.83 -22.11 5.73
C ALA A 94 -11.63 -20.63 5.36
N GLY A 95 -12.70 -19.83 5.34
CA GLY A 95 -12.62 -18.38 5.15
C GLY A 95 -11.96 -17.68 6.33
N LEU A 96 -12.38 -18.01 7.55
CA LEU A 96 -11.81 -17.49 8.79
C LEU A 96 -10.35 -17.89 8.97
N GLU A 97 -9.96 -19.11 8.61
CA GLU A 97 -8.57 -19.54 8.66
C GLU A 97 -7.68 -18.75 7.68
N ARG A 98 -8.21 -18.37 6.51
CA ARG A 98 -7.49 -17.48 5.58
C ARG A 98 -7.33 -16.08 6.15
N VAL A 99 -8.37 -15.53 6.77
CA VAL A 99 -8.32 -14.22 7.46
C VAL A 99 -7.33 -14.27 8.63
N ALA A 100 -7.37 -15.33 9.44
CA ALA A 100 -6.44 -15.52 10.55
C ALA A 100 -4.98 -15.67 10.08
N ARG A 101 -4.75 -16.32 8.93
CA ARG A 101 -3.42 -16.35 8.29
C ARG A 101 -2.97 -14.97 7.84
N LEU A 102 -3.84 -14.20 7.18
CA LEU A 102 -3.55 -12.82 6.79
C LEU A 102 -3.24 -11.92 8.00
N GLU A 103 -3.90 -12.13 9.13
CA GLU A 103 -3.63 -11.40 10.37
C GLU A 103 -2.30 -11.84 11.00
N ALA A 104 -2.03 -13.16 11.04
CA ALA A 104 -0.79 -13.72 11.56
C ALA A 104 0.45 -13.29 10.75
N ASP A 105 0.31 -13.18 9.43
CA ASP A 105 1.36 -12.71 8.52
C ASP A 105 1.49 -11.18 8.50
N GLY A 106 0.56 -10.44 9.14
CA GLY A 106 0.53 -8.98 9.19
C GLY A 106 -0.01 -8.29 7.92
N ASP A 107 -0.46 -9.07 6.95
CA ASP A 107 -0.96 -8.58 5.66
C ASP A 107 -2.36 -7.94 5.75
N LEU A 108 -3.14 -8.29 6.77
CA LEU A 108 -4.48 -7.71 6.97
C LEU A 108 -4.43 -6.20 7.17
N GLU A 109 -3.46 -5.69 7.94
CA GLU A 109 -3.25 -4.26 8.15
C GLU A 109 -2.82 -3.56 6.86
N THR A 110 -2.01 -4.24 6.03
CA THR A 110 -1.63 -3.75 4.70
C THR A 110 -2.85 -3.61 3.79
N LEU A 111 -3.76 -4.58 3.80
CA LEU A 111 -5.03 -4.53 3.06
C LEU A 111 -5.93 -3.37 3.52
N VAL A 112 -6.04 -3.15 4.82
CA VAL A 112 -6.78 -2.01 5.38
C VAL A 112 -6.12 -0.69 4.99
N GLY A 113 -4.79 -0.62 5.04
CA GLY A 113 -4.01 0.53 4.59
C GLY A 113 -4.22 0.85 3.11
N VAL A 114 -4.25 -0.17 2.24
CA VAL A 114 -4.54 -0.02 0.80
C VAL A 114 -5.97 0.44 0.57
N ALA A 115 -6.95 -0.12 1.29
CA ALA A 115 -8.34 0.31 1.18
C ALA A 115 -8.53 1.77 1.60
N ASN A 116 -7.87 2.20 2.68
CA ASN A 116 -7.88 3.59 3.13
C ASN A 116 -7.18 4.51 2.12
N ALA A 117 -6.01 4.12 1.61
CA ALA A 117 -5.29 4.86 0.58
C ALA A 117 -6.12 5.00 -0.70
N ALA A 118 -6.80 3.93 -1.13
CA ALA A 118 -7.72 3.95 -2.26
C ALA A 118 -8.92 4.87 -2.02
N SER A 119 -9.50 4.86 -0.81
CA SER A 119 -10.59 5.76 -0.45
C SER A 119 -10.16 7.23 -0.44
N LEU A 120 -8.96 7.53 0.06
CA LEU A 120 -8.39 8.89 0.03
C LEU A 120 -8.08 9.34 -1.39
N LEU A 121 -7.57 8.44 -2.23
CA LEU A 121 -7.29 8.70 -3.63
C LEU A 121 -8.57 8.91 -4.43
N SER A 122 -9.62 8.12 -4.16
CA SER A 122 -10.96 8.33 -4.74
C SER A 122 -11.52 9.70 -4.35
N ALA A 123 -11.47 10.04 -3.06
CA ALA A 123 -11.96 11.34 -2.58
C ALA A 123 -11.19 12.53 -3.17
N ALA A 124 -9.90 12.38 -3.45
CA ALA A 124 -9.09 13.40 -4.14
C ALA A 124 -9.35 13.46 -5.65
N MET A 125 -9.87 12.40 -6.26
CA MET A 125 -10.20 12.34 -7.68
C MET A 125 -11.59 12.89 -8.02
N ASP A 126 -12.50 12.99 -7.05
CA ASP A 126 -13.92 13.23 -7.38
C ASP A 126 -14.23 14.66 -7.86
N ASP A 127 -13.74 15.73 -7.21
CA ASP A 127 -14.15 17.10 -7.59
C ASP A 127 -13.06 17.91 -8.32
N ASP A 128 -11.81 17.90 -7.83
CA ASP A 128 -10.72 18.73 -8.39
C ASP A 128 -10.18 18.19 -9.73
N ILE A 129 -10.13 16.87 -9.89
CA ILE A 129 -9.69 16.24 -11.15
C ILE A 129 -10.77 16.35 -12.22
N VAL A 130 -12.07 16.25 -11.88
CA VAL A 130 -13.16 16.42 -12.86
C VAL A 130 -13.14 17.82 -13.47
N MET A 131 -12.91 18.84 -12.64
CA MET A 131 -12.77 20.23 -13.10
C MET A 131 -11.50 20.41 -13.94
N SER A 132 -10.36 19.86 -13.48
CA SER A 132 -9.08 19.92 -14.22
C SER A 132 -9.14 19.18 -15.57
N VAL A 133 -9.82 18.04 -15.64
CA VAL A 133 -10.07 17.27 -16.89
C VAL A 133 -11.06 18.03 -17.78
N GLY A 134 -12.05 18.71 -17.22
CA GLY A 134 -12.94 19.60 -17.95
C GLY A 134 -12.19 20.78 -18.59
N GLU A 135 -11.30 21.43 -17.84
CA GLU A 135 -10.44 22.51 -18.35
C GLU A 135 -9.45 22.02 -19.40
N LEU A 136 -8.83 20.85 -19.19
CA LEU A 136 -7.93 20.23 -20.16
C LEU A 136 -8.69 19.79 -21.43
N GLY A 137 -9.90 19.26 -21.27
CA GLY A 137 -10.79 18.88 -22.37
C GLY A 137 -11.29 20.08 -23.17
N SER A 138 -11.58 21.20 -22.49
CA SER A 138 -11.89 22.48 -23.15
C SER A 138 -10.69 23.02 -23.91
N SER A 139 -9.50 22.98 -23.29
CA SER A 139 -8.25 23.43 -23.91
C SER A 139 -7.88 22.57 -25.13
N LEU A 140 -8.10 21.26 -25.06
CA LEU A 140 -7.91 20.34 -26.20
C LEU A 140 -8.99 20.51 -27.27
N GLY A 141 -10.23 20.85 -26.90
CA GLY A 141 -11.30 21.16 -27.85
C GLY A 141 -11.02 22.43 -28.68
N GLU A 142 -10.38 23.42 -28.07
CA GLU A 142 -9.98 24.66 -28.74
C GLU A 142 -8.72 24.48 -29.61
N ILE A 143 -7.81 23.59 -29.22
CA ILE A 143 -6.67 23.16 -30.04
C ILE A 143 -7.14 22.28 -31.21
N ALA A 144 -8.15 21.42 -31.02
CA ALA A 144 -8.70 20.59 -32.09
C ALA A 144 -9.26 21.43 -33.26
N ASP A 145 -9.86 22.58 -32.96
CA ASP A 145 -10.37 23.50 -33.98
C ASP A 145 -9.25 24.27 -34.71
N THR A 146 -8.07 24.42 -34.06
CA THR A 146 -6.91 25.15 -34.59
C THR A 146 -5.89 24.25 -35.31
N THR A 147 -5.92 22.92 -35.10
CA THR A 147 -4.85 21.99 -35.53
C THR A 147 -5.31 20.91 -36.51
N ALA A 148 -6.41 21.13 -37.25
CA ALA A 148 -6.88 20.23 -38.31
C ALA A 148 -5.97 20.24 -39.57
N ASP A 149 -4.66 20.44 -39.41
CA ASP A 149 -3.70 20.32 -40.49
C ASP A 149 -3.53 18.82 -40.85
N PRO A 150 -3.86 18.40 -42.09
CA PRO A 150 -3.86 17.00 -42.49
C PRO A 150 -2.49 16.32 -42.33
N ASP A 151 -1.41 17.09 -42.46
CA ASP A 151 -0.04 16.57 -42.35
C ASP A 151 0.33 16.31 -40.88
N THR A 152 -0.18 17.15 -39.96
CA THR A 152 0.01 16.96 -38.51
C THR A 152 -0.76 15.74 -38.01
N VAL A 153 -2.02 15.58 -38.43
CA VAL A 153 -2.83 14.39 -38.07
C VAL A 153 -2.17 13.12 -38.58
N SER A 154 -1.72 13.11 -39.84
CA SER A 154 -1.04 11.95 -40.43
C SER A 154 0.26 11.59 -39.68
N GLY A 155 1.04 12.59 -39.25
CA GLY A 155 2.24 12.38 -38.46
C GLY A 155 1.97 11.76 -37.09
N VAL A 156 0.94 12.24 -36.37
CA VAL A 156 0.54 11.69 -35.07
C VAL A 156 -0.01 10.28 -35.20
N THR A 157 -0.88 10.03 -36.20
CA THR A 157 -1.41 8.69 -36.46
C THR A 157 -0.30 7.70 -36.78
N ALA A 158 0.68 8.06 -37.61
CA ALA A 158 1.82 7.19 -37.93
C ALA A 158 2.67 6.86 -36.69
N LEU A 159 2.87 7.81 -35.77
CA LEU A 159 3.58 7.58 -34.52
C LEU A 159 2.81 6.62 -33.60
N LEU A 160 1.50 6.83 -33.43
CA LEU A 160 0.65 5.99 -32.59
C LEU A 160 0.54 4.57 -33.14
N ASP A 161 0.43 4.41 -34.47
CA ASP A 161 0.43 3.11 -35.15
C ASP A 161 1.76 2.37 -34.97
N GLY A 162 2.89 3.08 -35.05
CA GLY A 162 4.22 2.53 -34.78
C GLY A 162 4.37 2.05 -33.33
N VAL A 163 3.86 2.81 -32.35
CA VAL A 163 3.85 2.41 -30.93
C VAL A 163 2.94 1.21 -30.71
N GLY A 164 1.74 1.21 -31.30
CA GLY A 164 0.80 0.09 -31.22
C GLY A 164 1.39 -1.19 -31.79
N THR A 165 2.06 -1.11 -32.94
CA THR A 165 2.74 -2.24 -33.58
C THR A 165 3.90 -2.78 -32.72
N ALA A 166 4.70 -1.88 -32.13
CA ALA A 166 5.79 -2.26 -31.23
C ALA A 166 5.28 -2.91 -29.94
N ALA A 167 4.16 -2.41 -29.38
CA ALA A 167 3.56 -2.92 -28.16
C ALA A 167 2.73 -4.20 -28.35
N ALA A 168 2.16 -4.41 -29.55
CA ALA A 168 1.38 -5.60 -29.90
C ALA A 168 2.23 -6.86 -30.15
N THR A 169 3.55 -6.74 -30.08
CA THR A 169 4.43 -7.90 -30.19
C THR A 169 4.48 -8.62 -28.84
N ASP A 170 3.90 -9.82 -28.77
CA ASP A 170 3.88 -10.66 -27.55
C ASP A 170 5.29 -11.09 -27.08
N ALA A 171 6.31 -10.89 -27.91
CA ALA A 171 7.70 -11.14 -27.57
C ALA A 171 8.34 -9.87 -26.99
N PRO A 172 9.05 -9.96 -25.84
CA PRO A 172 9.80 -8.83 -25.31
C PRO A 172 10.82 -8.35 -26.37
N PRO A 173 11.07 -7.02 -26.47
CA PRO A 173 11.96 -6.48 -27.50
C PRO A 173 13.33 -7.15 -27.43
N GLU A 174 13.84 -7.56 -28.59
CA GLU A 174 15.12 -8.25 -28.67
C GLU A 174 16.23 -7.37 -28.08
N ARG A 175 17.01 -7.93 -27.15
CA ARG A 175 18.16 -7.25 -26.58
C ARG A 175 19.23 -7.10 -27.66
N LEU A 176 19.36 -5.90 -28.22
CA LEU A 176 20.40 -5.60 -29.19
C LEU A 176 21.78 -5.55 -28.51
N GLY A 177 22.70 -6.41 -28.96
CA GLY A 177 24.12 -6.27 -28.62
C GLY A 177 24.78 -5.09 -29.35
N PRO A 178 26.06 -4.78 -29.06
CA PRO A 178 26.77 -3.63 -29.67
C PRO A 178 26.78 -3.65 -31.21
N VAL A 179 26.93 -4.84 -31.80
CA VAL A 179 26.86 -5.04 -33.26
C VAL A 179 25.42 -4.91 -33.78
N GLY A 180 24.45 -5.39 -33.00
CA GLY A 180 23.03 -5.26 -33.31
C GLY A 180 22.60 -3.79 -33.36
N LEU A 181 23.08 -2.97 -32.44
CA LEU A 181 22.82 -1.53 -32.42
C LEU A 181 23.41 -0.83 -33.65
N LEU A 182 24.66 -1.13 -34.01
CA LEU A 182 25.30 -0.59 -35.22
C LEU A 182 24.58 -1.02 -36.49
N ARG A 183 24.03 -2.24 -36.51
CA ARG A 183 23.25 -2.73 -37.63
C ARG A 183 21.87 -2.07 -37.70
N ALA A 184 21.21 -1.87 -36.56
CA ALA A 184 19.94 -1.14 -36.47
C ALA A 184 20.11 0.32 -36.92
N LEU A 185 21.19 1.01 -36.55
CA LEU A 185 21.50 2.35 -37.05
C LEU A 185 21.74 2.41 -38.57
N ARG A 186 22.10 1.28 -39.19
CA ARG A 186 22.24 1.13 -40.64
C ARG A 186 20.96 0.71 -41.34
N ASP A 187 19.91 0.41 -40.59
CA ASP A 187 18.63 0.01 -41.14
C ASP A 187 17.93 1.22 -41.78
N PRO A 188 17.42 1.10 -43.03
CA PRO A 188 16.80 2.21 -43.73
C PRO A 188 15.52 2.71 -43.04
N ASP A 189 14.77 1.86 -42.34
CA ASP A 189 13.55 2.28 -41.63
C ASP A 189 13.88 3.03 -40.34
N VAL A 190 14.89 2.57 -39.61
CA VAL A 190 15.41 3.28 -38.42
C VAL A 190 15.98 4.66 -38.82
N GLN A 191 16.69 4.74 -39.94
CA GLN A 191 17.22 6.00 -40.47
C GLN A 191 16.12 6.99 -40.83
N ARG A 192 15.00 6.52 -41.41
CA ARG A 192 13.84 7.37 -41.70
C ARG A 192 13.22 7.92 -40.42
N GLY A 193 13.03 7.07 -39.39
CA GLY A 193 12.53 7.50 -38.09
C GLY A 193 13.44 8.53 -37.41
N LEU A 194 14.75 8.28 -37.38
CA LEU A 194 15.74 9.24 -36.85
C LEU A 194 15.75 10.56 -37.63
N GLY A 195 15.62 10.50 -38.96
CA GLY A 195 15.51 11.68 -39.81
C GLY A 195 14.30 12.54 -39.47
N PHE A 196 13.15 11.92 -39.20
CA PHE A 196 11.95 12.61 -38.74
C PHE A 196 12.16 13.31 -37.39
N LEU A 197 12.77 12.62 -36.40
CA LEU A 197 13.07 13.22 -35.09
C LEU A 197 13.98 14.44 -35.20
N VAL A 198 15.01 14.36 -36.06
CA VAL A 198 15.91 15.49 -36.34
C VAL A 198 15.15 16.64 -37.01
N ALA A 199 14.24 16.35 -37.94
CA ALA A 199 13.42 17.38 -38.59
C ALA A 199 12.51 18.11 -37.61
N VAL A 200 11.86 17.37 -36.69
CA VAL A 200 11.04 17.94 -35.60
C VAL A 200 11.90 18.82 -34.70
N ALA A 201 13.04 18.32 -34.21
CA ALA A 201 13.94 19.10 -33.37
C ALA A 201 14.42 20.39 -34.06
N ARG A 202 14.70 20.32 -35.37
CA ARG A 202 15.06 21.49 -36.18
C ARG A 202 13.93 22.52 -36.26
N ALA A 203 12.70 22.07 -36.50
CA ALA A 203 11.53 22.95 -36.59
C ALA A 203 11.27 23.66 -35.25
N THR A 204 11.35 22.93 -34.13
CA THR A 204 11.21 23.50 -32.78
C THR A 204 12.28 24.55 -32.50
N GLY A 205 13.54 24.26 -32.81
CA GLY A 205 14.64 25.22 -32.61
C GLY A 205 14.45 26.52 -33.40
N VAL A 206 14.00 26.42 -34.66
CA VAL A 206 13.71 27.59 -35.49
C VAL A 206 12.55 28.42 -34.92
N ASN A 207 11.48 27.78 -34.44
CA ASN A 207 10.33 28.49 -33.87
C ASN A 207 10.67 29.17 -32.54
N MET A 208 11.45 28.52 -31.68
CA MET A 208 11.94 29.14 -30.44
C MET A 208 12.87 30.34 -30.71
N GLN A 209 13.67 30.29 -31.77
CA GLN A 209 14.53 31.41 -32.14
C GLN A 209 13.74 32.60 -32.70
N ARG A 210 12.68 32.36 -33.47
CA ARG A 210 11.77 33.41 -33.97
C ARG A 210 11.03 34.14 -32.85
N GLN A 211 10.53 33.42 -31.86
CA GLN A 211 9.86 34.03 -30.70
C GLN A 211 10.79 34.95 -29.90
N ARG A 212 12.10 34.66 -29.85
CA ARG A 212 13.09 35.53 -29.20
C ARG A 212 13.44 36.78 -30.02
N THR A 213 13.25 36.76 -31.34
CA THR A 213 13.51 37.93 -32.20
C THR A 213 12.32 38.89 -32.30
N ASP A 214 11.12 38.44 -31.92
CA ASP A 214 9.88 39.24 -31.90
C ASP A 214 9.59 39.85 -30.51
N GLU A 215 10.48 39.69 -29.52
CA GLU A 215 10.39 40.39 -28.24
C GLU A 215 10.79 41.87 -28.46
N PRO A 216 9.87 42.85 -28.35
CA PRO A 216 10.21 44.24 -28.56
C PRO A 216 11.19 44.67 -27.47
N THR A 217 12.39 45.07 -27.88
CA THR A 217 13.36 45.73 -27.00
C THR A 217 12.68 46.91 -26.34
N ASN A 218 12.41 46.78 -25.05
CA ASN A 218 11.74 47.77 -24.20
C ASN A 218 12.68 48.94 -23.89
N ASP A 219 13.16 49.63 -24.93
CA ASP A 219 14.08 50.78 -24.84
C ASP A 219 13.40 52.13 -25.14
N GLU A 220 12.09 52.19 -25.36
CA GLU A 220 11.35 53.45 -25.62
C GLU A 220 10.41 53.89 -24.47
N LYS A 221 10.73 53.58 -23.21
CA LYS A 221 10.02 54.15 -22.04
C LYS A 221 10.87 55.02 -21.13
N SER A 222 11.99 55.55 -21.63
CA SER A 222 12.74 56.60 -20.93
C SER A 222 13.16 57.71 -21.88
N GLN A 223 12.17 58.41 -22.44
CA GLN A 223 12.29 59.80 -22.92
C GLN A 223 10.88 60.29 -23.31
N GLY A 224 10.29 61.11 -22.44
CA GLY A 224 8.97 61.70 -22.61
C GLY A 224 8.47 62.29 -21.31
#